data_AF-A0A1M5RDH0-F1
#
_entry.id   AF-A0A1M5RDH0-F1
#
_cell.length_a   1.000
_cell.length_b   1.000
_cell.length_c   1.000
_cell.angle_alpha   90.00
_cell.angle_beta   90.00
_cell.angle_gamma   90.00
#
_symmetry.space_group_name_H-M   'P 1'
#
loop_
_entity.id
_entity.type
_entity.pdbx_description
1 polymer ?
#
loop_
_entity_poly.entity_id
_entity_poly.type
_entity_poly.pdbx_seq_one_letter_code
_entity_poly.pdbx_strand_id
1 'polypeptide(L)'
;MKPQIRILLYSILFFLYLTSTPLILSLGEKLKTDPYITLGCGFAVFNLIYAFLALKWKPLLNILFAVAIATLSLFLALKFTNLHLLINYDPYQVKTAIFANAVFSIIFWEIVYQVKIRI
;
A
#
# COMPACT_ATOMS: atom_id res chain seq x y z
N MET A 1 4.92 7.29 -19.03
CA MET A 1 5.37 5.87 -18.98
C MET A 1 4.41 4.97 -19.73
N LYS A 2 4.95 3.97 -20.45
CA LYS A 2 4.17 2.95 -21.14
C LYS A 2 3.34 2.14 -20.12
N PRO A 3 2.10 1.73 -20.44
CA PRO A 3 1.24 0.96 -19.51
C PRO A 3 1.90 -0.31 -18.97
N GLN A 4 2.66 -1.02 -19.81
CA GLN A 4 3.40 -2.24 -19.43
C GLN A 4 4.36 -2.01 -18.25
N ILE A 5 5.08 -0.88 -18.26
CA ILE A 5 6.04 -0.55 -17.20
C ILE A 5 5.31 -0.20 -15.90
N ARG A 6 4.12 0.43 -15.98
CA ARG A 6 3.32 0.73 -14.78
C ARG A 6 2.84 -0.55 -14.12
N ILE A 7 2.27 -1.47 -14.90
CA ILE A 7 1.81 -2.77 -14.41
C ILE A 7 2.97 -3.51 -13.76
N LEU A 8 4.15 -3.52 -14.39
CA LEU A 8 5.35 -4.12 -13.82
C LEU A 8 5.69 -3.50 -12.45
N LEU A 9 5.71 -2.17 -12.36
CA LEU A 9 6.02 -1.48 -11.09
C LEU A 9 4.97 -1.73 -10.01
N TYR A 10 3.69 -1.79 -10.37
CA TYR A 10 2.61 -2.14 -9.43
C TYR A 10 2.73 -3.58 -8.93
N SER A 11 3.05 -4.51 -9.82
CA SER A 11 3.31 -5.91 -9.44
C SER A 11 4.51 -6.00 -8.49
N ILE A 12 5.60 -5.27 -8.77
CA ILE A 12 6.76 -5.22 -7.86
C ILE A 12 6.36 -4.65 -6.50
N LEU A 13 5.61 -3.54 -6.47
CA LEU A 13 5.12 -2.95 -5.23
C LEU A 13 4.25 -3.93 -4.44
N PHE A 14 3.35 -4.65 -5.13
CA PHE A 14 2.51 -5.68 -4.56
C PHE A 14 3.32 -6.81 -3.91
N PHE A 15 4.30 -7.38 -4.62
CA PHE A 15 5.15 -8.43 -4.09
C PHE A 15 6.02 -7.93 -2.93
N LEU A 16 6.51 -6.70 -2.99
CA LEU A 16 7.20 -6.06 -1.87
C LEU A 16 6.32 -6.00 -0.63
N TYR A 17 5.04 -5.62 -0.77
CA TYR A 17 4.12 -5.53 0.37
C TYR A 17 3.93 -6.91 1.02
N LEU A 18 3.67 -7.93 0.21
CA LEU A 18 3.46 -9.30 0.70
C LEU A 18 4.70 -9.87 1.41
N THR A 19 5.87 -9.76 0.77
CA THR A 19 7.10 -10.36 1.29
C THR A 19 7.66 -9.64 2.51
N SER A 20 7.46 -8.33 2.61
CA SER A 20 7.95 -7.52 3.74
C SER A 20 7.02 -7.51 4.94
N THR A 21 5.73 -7.86 4.79
CA THR A 21 4.76 -7.81 5.89
C THR A 21 5.23 -8.58 7.14
N PRO A 22 5.71 -9.84 7.05
CA PRO A 22 6.19 -10.56 8.24
C PRO A 22 7.35 -9.85 8.93
N LEU A 23 8.26 -9.26 8.14
CA LEU A 23 9.40 -8.50 8.67
C LEU A 23 8.94 -7.22 9.39
N ILE A 24 8.01 -6.48 8.79
CA ILE A 24 7.44 -5.26 9.37
C ILE A 24 6.72 -5.58 10.68
N LEU A 25 5.91 -6.64 10.71
CA LEU A 25 5.20 -7.08 11.91
C LEU A 25 6.15 -7.51 13.03
N SER A 26 7.17 -8.31 12.71
CA SER A 26 8.20 -8.69 13.70
C SER A 26 8.94 -7.47 14.28
N LEU A 27 9.15 -6.45 13.46
CA LEU A 27 9.75 -5.19 13.89
C LEU A 27 8.81 -4.41 14.83
N GLY A 28 7.51 -4.40 14.53
CA GLY A 28 6.47 -3.81 15.40
C GLY A 28 6.33 -4.53 16.73
N GLU A 29 6.38 -5.87 16.74
CA GLU A 29 6.36 -6.67 17.96
C GLU A 29 7.53 -6.33 18.88
N LYS A 30 8.74 -6.17 18.33
CA LYS A 30 9.93 -5.74 19.09
C LYS A 30 9.80 -4.32 19.64
N LEU A 31 9.18 -3.42 18.88
CA LEU A 31 8.93 -2.04 19.28
C LEU A 31 7.70 -1.90 20.21
N LYS A 32 6.95 -2.99 20.45
CA LYS A 32 5.69 -3.01 21.21
C LYS A 32 4.65 -2.02 20.67
N THR A 33 4.61 -1.86 19.35
CA THR A 33 3.67 -0.97 18.65
C THR A 33 2.46 -1.73 18.14
N ASP A 34 1.37 -1.00 17.87
CA ASP A 34 0.19 -1.58 17.26
C ASP A 34 0.51 -2.15 15.85
N PRO A 35 0.06 -3.38 15.52
CA PRO A 35 0.34 -4.02 14.23
C PRO A 35 -0.13 -3.20 13.03
N TYR A 36 -1.29 -2.55 13.12
CA TYR A 36 -1.87 -1.77 12.03
C TYR A 36 -1.12 -0.47 11.81
N ILE A 37 -0.70 0.19 12.89
CA ILE A 37 0.17 1.38 12.81
C ILE A 37 1.50 1.01 12.14
N THR A 38 2.09 -0.10 12.59
CA THR A 38 3.38 -0.58 12.06
C THR A 38 3.29 -0.90 10.56
N LEU A 39 2.24 -1.62 10.15
CA LEU A 39 1.96 -1.91 8.75
C LEU A 39 1.72 -0.65 7.93
N GLY A 40 0.90 0.28 8.43
CA GLY A 40 0.62 1.56 7.77
C GLY A 40 1.89 2.36 7.51
N CYS A 41 2.76 2.49 8.52
CA CYS A 41 4.06 3.15 8.37
C CYS A 41 4.98 2.42 7.39
N GLY A 42 5.07 1.08 7.45
CA GLY A 42 5.86 0.28 6.53
C GLY A 42 5.43 0.46 5.08
N PHE A 43 4.12 0.42 4.82
CA PHE A 43 3.56 0.66 3.49
C PHE A 43 3.72 2.11 3.03
N ALA A 44 3.67 3.08 3.93
CA ALA A 44 3.98 4.48 3.60
C ALA A 44 5.42 4.65 3.09
N VAL A 45 6.39 3.93 3.66
CA VAL A 45 7.78 3.93 3.18
C VAL A 45 7.89 3.37 1.77
N PHE A 46 7.23 2.26 1.45
CA PHE A 46 7.24 1.74 0.08
C PHE A 46 6.52 2.65 -0.90
N ASN A 47 5.40 3.25 -0.51
CA ASN A 47 4.70 4.25 -1.32
C ASN A 47 5.60 5.46 -1.59
N LEU A 48 6.41 5.91 -0.63
CA LEU A 48 7.39 6.97 -0.83
C LEU A 48 8.45 6.55 -1.85
N ILE A 49 9.07 5.38 -1.67
CA ILE A 49 10.07 4.85 -2.61
C ILE A 49 9.50 4.80 -4.03
N TYR A 50 8.27 4.29 -4.17
CA TYR A 50 7.54 4.28 -5.44
C TYR A 50 7.34 5.69 -6.01
N ALA A 51 6.85 6.63 -5.19
CA ALA A 51 6.56 8.00 -5.63
C ALA A 51 7.80 8.71 -6.19
N PHE A 52 8.95 8.54 -5.52
CA PHE A 52 10.21 9.15 -5.93
C PHE A 52 10.82 8.49 -7.17
N LEU A 53 10.76 7.16 -7.28
CA LEU A 53 11.35 6.43 -8.41
C LEU A 53 10.48 6.46 -9.67
N ALA A 54 9.18 6.23 -9.52
CA ALA A 54 8.25 6.05 -10.63
C ALA A 54 7.60 7.37 -11.08
N LEU A 55 7.07 8.15 -10.13
CA LEU A 55 6.29 9.34 -10.47
C LEU A 55 7.19 10.53 -10.83
N LYS A 56 8.36 10.69 -10.19
CA LYS A 56 9.31 11.80 -10.42
C LYS A 56 8.63 13.17 -10.52
N TRP A 57 7.68 13.46 -9.62
CA TRP A 57 7.00 14.75 -9.56
C TRP A 57 7.68 15.68 -8.55
N LYS A 58 7.03 16.78 -8.14
CA LYS A 58 7.58 17.64 -7.09
C LYS A 58 7.73 16.83 -5.79
N PRO A 59 8.88 16.91 -5.08
CA PRO A 59 9.13 16.12 -3.88
C PRO A 59 8.02 16.20 -2.83
N LEU A 60 7.48 17.40 -2.63
CA LEU A 60 6.41 17.66 -1.67
C LEU A 60 5.09 16.96 -2.03
N LEU A 61 4.75 16.91 -3.33
CA LEU A 61 3.58 16.18 -3.80
C LEU A 61 3.76 14.67 -3.66
N ASN A 62 4.96 14.15 -3.97
CA ASN A 62 5.27 12.73 -3.79
C ASN A 62 5.04 12.28 -2.35
N ILE A 63 5.51 13.06 -1.37
CA ILE A 63 5.32 12.75 0.05
C ILE A 63 3.84 12.78 0.42
N LEU A 64 3.13 13.85 0.02
CA LEU A 64 1.72 14.02 0.35
C LEU A 64 0.86 12.87 -0.21
N PHE A 65 1.06 12.51 -1.48
CA PHE A 65 0.33 11.41 -2.09
C PHE A 65 0.73 10.06 -1.50
N ALA A 66 2.01 9.81 -1.21
CA ALA A 66 2.43 8.54 -0.61
C ALA A 66 1.79 8.31 0.76
N VAL A 67 1.76 9.34 1.61
CA VAL A 67 1.13 9.28 2.94
C VAL A 67 -0.38 9.17 2.82
N ALA A 68 -1.02 9.99 1.98
CA ALA A 68 -2.47 9.96 1.78
C ALA A 68 -2.95 8.61 1.23
N ILE A 69 -2.22 8.02 0.27
CA ILE A 69 -2.53 6.70 -0.27
C ILE A 69 -2.37 5.64 0.81
N ALA A 70 -1.28 5.67 1.59
CA ALA A 70 -1.07 4.68 2.64
C ALA A 70 -2.20 4.69 3.69
N THR A 71 -2.65 5.86 4.13
CA THR A 71 -3.71 5.99 5.13
C THR A 71 -5.09 5.60 4.56
N LEU A 72 -5.45 6.09 3.38
CA LEU A 72 -6.72 5.76 2.73
C LEU A 72 -6.83 4.28 2.39
N SER A 73 -5.74 3.71 1.87
CA SER A 73 -5.67 2.31 1.49
C SER A 73 -5.82 1.38 2.69
N LEU A 74 -5.14 1.68 3.80
CA LEU A 74 -5.26 0.89 5.03
C LEU A 74 -6.67 1.02 5.62
N PHE A 75 -7.24 2.23 5.63
CA PHE A 75 -8.60 2.45 6.10
C PHE A 75 -9.62 1.63 5.30
N LEU A 76 -9.55 1.67 3.96
CA LEU A 76 -10.41 0.86 3.11
C LEU A 76 -10.18 -0.63 3.30
N ALA A 77 -8.94 -1.07 3.47
CA ALA A 77 -8.62 -2.47 3.72
C ALA A 77 -9.27 -2.99 5.01
N LEU A 78 -9.23 -2.22 6.09
CA LEU A 78 -9.88 -2.56 7.36
C LEU A 78 -11.41 -2.60 7.24
N LYS A 79 -12.00 -1.68 6.47
CA LYS A 79 -13.44 -1.73 6.17
C LYS A 79 -13.78 -2.95 5.32
N PHE A 80 -12.93 -3.30 4.37
CA PHE A 80 -13.09 -4.48 3.52
C PHE A 80 -13.04 -5.79 4.32
N THR A 81 -12.10 -5.92 5.26
CA THR A 81 -12.01 -7.11 6.12
C THR A 81 -13.23 -7.26 7.04
N ASN A 82 -13.74 -6.14 7.57
CA ASN A 82 -14.92 -6.12 8.41
C ASN A 82 -16.22 -6.55 7.69
N LEU A 83 -16.21 -6.70 6.36
CA LEU A 83 -17.34 -7.32 5.65
C LEU A 83 -17.35 -8.86 5.78
N HIS A 84 -16.32 -9.45 6.40
CA HIS A 84 -16.19 -10.89 6.66
C HIS A 84 -16.37 -11.80 5.43
N LEU A 85 -16.19 -11.26 4.21
CA LEU A 85 -16.47 -11.95 2.95
C LEU A 85 -15.66 -13.25 2.76
N LEU A 86 -14.45 -13.30 3.34
CA LEU A 86 -13.48 -14.38 3.15
C LEU A 86 -13.14 -15.12 4.46
N ILE A 87 -14.03 -15.07 5.45
CA ILE A 87 -13.75 -15.61 6.80
C ILE A 87 -13.40 -17.10 6.82
N ASN A 88 -13.93 -17.88 5.87
CA ASN A 88 -13.62 -19.31 5.73
C ASN A 88 -12.19 -19.59 5.23
N TYR A 89 -11.56 -18.62 4.57
CA TYR A 89 -10.21 -18.75 4.01
C TYR A 89 -9.14 -18.05 4.87
N ASP A 90 -9.54 -17.01 5.60
CA ASP A 90 -8.66 -16.25 6.48
C ASP A 90 -9.40 -15.90 7.79
N PRO A 91 -9.38 -16.81 8.78
CA PRO A 91 -10.11 -16.63 10.03
C PRO A 91 -9.67 -15.37 10.81
N TYR A 92 -8.40 -14.99 10.65
CA TYR A 92 -7.82 -13.81 11.31
C TYR A 92 -7.88 -12.55 10.44
N GLN A 93 -8.33 -12.67 9.17
CA GLN A 93 -8.49 -11.60 8.20
C GLN A 93 -7.23 -10.77 7.88
N VAL A 94 -6.07 -11.15 8.44
CA VAL A 94 -4.81 -10.43 8.28
C VAL A 94 -4.35 -10.48 6.83
N LYS A 95 -4.41 -11.64 6.19
CA LYS A 95 -3.98 -11.79 4.78
C LYS A 95 -4.92 -11.03 3.85
N THR A 96 -6.21 -11.06 4.16
CA THR A 96 -7.22 -10.29 3.43
C THR A 96 -6.97 -8.79 3.56
N ALA A 97 -6.60 -8.30 4.75
CA ALA A 97 -6.25 -6.90 4.98
C ALA A 97 -5.06 -6.46 4.14
N ILE A 98 -3.98 -7.26 4.16
CA ILE A 98 -2.74 -6.97 3.44
C ILE A 98 -3.00 -6.94 1.93
N PHE A 99 -3.73 -7.93 1.43
CA PHE A 99 -4.06 -8.02 0.00
C PHE A 99 -4.93 -6.84 -0.43
N ALA A 100 -6.00 -6.55 0.30
CA ALA A 100 -6.87 -5.41 0.03
C ALA A 100 -6.10 -4.09 0.03
N ASN A 101 -5.22 -3.89 1.01
CA ASN A 101 -4.37 -2.70 1.08
C ASN A 101 -3.43 -2.58 -0.12
N ALA A 102 -2.78 -3.68 -0.54
CA ALA A 102 -1.90 -3.64 -1.71
C ALA A 102 -2.69 -3.31 -3.00
N VAL A 103 -3.88 -3.89 -3.17
CA VAL A 103 -4.75 -3.63 -4.32
C VAL A 103 -5.24 -2.17 -4.33
N PHE A 104 -5.73 -1.66 -3.20
CA PHE A 104 -6.20 -0.28 -3.11
C PHE A 104 -5.08 0.74 -3.34
N SER A 105 -3.88 0.50 -2.82
CA SER A 105 -2.72 1.36 -3.09
C SER A 105 -2.39 1.43 -4.57
N ILE A 106 -2.45 0.31 -5.31
CA ILE A 106 -2.21 0.29 -6.76
C ILE A 106 -3.27 1.09 -7.51
N ILE A 107 -4.55 0.90 -7.16
CA ILE A 107 -5.65 1.65 -7.78
C ILE A 107 -5.48 3.15 -7.55
N PHE A 108 -5.16 3.58 -6.33
CA PHE A 108 -4.93 4.99 -6.03
C PHE A 108 -3.72 5.56 -6.76
N TRP A 109 -2.61 4.81 -6.86
CA TRP A 109 -1.47 5.24 -7.65
C TRP A 109 -1.80 5.41 -9.13
N GLU A 110 -2.60 4.50 -9.69
CA GLU A 110 -3.07 4.63 -11.06
C GLU A 110 -3.92 5.88 -11.25
N ILE A 111 -4.82 6.20 -10.30
CA ILE A 111 -5.60 7.44 -10.33
C ILE A 111 -4.68 8.67 -10.31
N VAL A 112 -3.72 8.74 -9.38
CA VAL A 112 -2.76 9.86 -9.28
C VAL A 112 -1.95 9.99 -10.57
N TYR A 113 -1.52 8.88 -11.15
CA TYR A 113 -0.79 8.88 -12.40
C TYR A 113 -1.62 9.40 -13.59
N GLN A 114 -2.89 9.00 -13.70
CA GLN A 114 -3.80 9.48 -14.74
C GLN A 114 -4.10 10.98 -14.59
N VAL A 115 -4.27 11.45 -13.35
CA VAL A 115 -4.41 12.88 -13.06
C VAL A 115 -3.15 13.64 -13.49
N LYS A 116 -1.96 13.13 -13.16
CA LYS A 116 -0.69 13.74 -13.55
C LYS A 116 -0.52 13.84 -15.07
N ILE A 117 -0.99 12.87 -15.85
CA ILE A 117 -0.91 12.94 -17.32
C ILE A 117 -1.79 14.04 -17.91
N ARG A 118 -2.93 14.34 -17.27
CA ARG A 118 -3.91 15.31 -17.76
C ARG A 118 -3.59 16.75 -17.37
N ILE A 119 -2.70 16.97 -16.40
CA ILE A 119 -2.21 18.27 -15.94
C ILE A 119 -0.92 18.61 -16.68
#